data_AF-A0A840PLA0-F1
#
_entry.id   AF-A0A840PLA0-F1
#
_cell.length_a   1.000
_cell.length_b   1.000
_cell.length_c   1.000
_cell.angle_alpha   90.00
_cell.angle_beta   90.00
_cell.angle_gamma   90.00
#
_symmetry.space_group_name_H-M   'P 1'
#
loop_
_entity.id
_entity.type
_entity.pdbx_description
1 polymer ?
#
loop_
_entity_poly.entity_id
_entity_poly.type
_entity_poly.pdbx_seq_one_letter_code
_entity_poly.pdbx_strand_id
1 'polypeptide(L)'
;MTLDHERYNVRNRATWLLGQDARVMFVPTVGEYVEVELLSDQLPPRRRRHRSLHVGGLQVIEPEIPEGKTLRRPRAGDRATIVRLRHSHTWVCAYENQLLGQQGVIVRMCRDHEYAIVELDNPPRALHGVRRWNLHVDDLHIARVEEAAAPAITGTGMTASAGGVMRHATAAGETTVSLCGMRVRPILIAGWSPPFSPDLERSCPACVERIRLPDTCADSR
;
A
#
# COMPACT_ATOMS: atom_id res chain seq x y z
N MET A 1 -21.02 -0.28 -24.85
CA MET A 1 -20.37 -0.76 -23.62
C MET A 1 -19.38 0.31 -23.21
N THR A 2 -19.81 1.20 -22.32
CA THR A 2 -19.10 2.42 -21.94
C THR A 2 -18.04 2.04 -20.91
N LEU A 3 -16.76 2.17 -21.26
CA LEU A 3 -15.66 1.96 -20.33
C LEU A 3 -15.66 3.11 -19.32
N ASP A 4 -15.96 2.78 -18.07
CA ASP A 4 -15.98 3.73 -16.96
C ASP A 4 -14.55 4.25 -16.73
N HIS A 5 -14.33 5.53 -17.04
CA HIS A 5 -13.05 6.21 -16.92
C HIS A 5 -12.80 6.61 -15.47
N GLU A 6 -12.47 5.64 -14.61
CA GLU A 6 -12.02 5.93 -13.24
C GLU A 6 -10.64 6.60 -13.27
N ARG A 7 -10.64 7.88 -12.89
CA ARG A 7 -9.51 8.82 -12.88
C ARG A 7 -8.43 8.36 -11.90
N TYR A 8 -7.27 7.94 -12.41
CA TYR A 8 -6.06 7.82 -11.60
C TYR A 8 -5.46 9.21 -11.39
N ASN A 9 -5.41 9.64 -10.13
CA ASN A 9 -4.93 10.95 -9.73
C ASN A 9 -3.47 10.81 -9.29
N VAL A 10 -2.54 10.61 -10.24
CA VAL A 10 -1.10 10.52 -9.90
C VAL A 10 -0.40 11.80 -10.32
N ARG A 11 0.24 12.46 -9.35
CA ARG A 11 0.89 13.77 -9.46
C ARG A 11 2.26 13.68 -10.14
N ASN A 12 2.39 12.96 -11.24
CA ASN A 12 3.64 12.92 -12.00
C ASN A 12 3.63 14.10 -12.98
N ARG A 13 4.46 15.12 -12.70
CA ARG A 13 4.78 16.16 -13.68
C ARG A 13 5.76 15.54 -14.69
N ALA A 14 5.44 15.64 -15.97
CA ALA A 14 6.36 15.31 -17.04
C ALA A 14 6.60 16.57 -17.86
N THR A 15 7.86 16.87 -18.14
CA THR A 15 8.19 17.96 -19.06
C THR A 15 8.47 17.33 -20.41
N TRP A 16 7.69 17.75 -21.40
CA TRP A 16 7.84 17.25 -22.75
C TRP A 16 9.12 17.83 -23.39
N LEU A 17 9.70 17.11 -24.36
CA LEU A 17 10.90 17.53 -25.10
C LEU A 17 10.79 18.91 -25.79
N LEU A 18 9.60 19.52 -25.87
CA LEU A 18 9.43 20.92 -26.32
C LEU A 18 9.23 21.93 -25.17
N GLY A 19 9.63 21.59 -23.94
CA GLY A 19 9.64 22.51 -22.80
C GLY A 19 8.25 22.86 -22.23
N GLN A 20 7.24 22.03 -22.50
CA GLN A 20 5.89 22.22 -21.96
C GLN A 20 5.65 21.31 -20.75
N ASP A 21 5.10 21.88 -19.69
CA ASP A 21 4.67 21.13 -18.52
C ASP A 21 3.39 20.36 -18.82
N ALA A 22 3.39 19.07 -18.48
CA ALA A 22 2.23 18.21 -18.57
C ALA A 22 2.04 17.46 -17.25
N ARG A 23 0.78 17.20 -16.92
CA ARG A 23 0.38 16.30 -15.85
C ARG A 23 0.06 14.95 -16.46
N VAL A 24 0.74 13.90 -16.01
CA VAL A 24 0.40 12.54 -16.45
C VAL A 24 -0.89 12.11 -15.73
N MET A 25 -1.90 11.73 -16.51
CA MET A 25 -3.21 11.32 -16.03
C MET A 25 -3.35 9.80 -15.99
N PHE A 26 -2.69 9.10 -16.92
CA PHE A 26 -2.78 7.66 -17.02
C PHE A 26 -1.53 7.05 -17.64
N VAL A 27 -0.98 6.03 -16.97
CA VAL A 27 0.06 5.16 -17.52
C VAL A 27 -0.53 3.75 -17.60
N PRO A 28 -0.81 3.21 -18.80
CA PRO A 28 -1.27 1.84 -18.91
C PRO A 28 -0.19 0.87 -18.43
N THR A 29 -0.62 -0.22 -17.81
CA THR A 29 0.25 -1.31 -17.34
C THR A 29 0.97 -2.02 -18.48
N VAL A 30 0.40 -1.98 -19.68
CA VAL A 30 0.95 -2.54 -20.92
C VAL A 30 0.61 -1.56 -22.05
N GLY A 31 1.63 -0.92 -22.61
CA GLY A 31 1.47 0.01 -23.72
C GLY A 31 2.57 1.05 -23.77
N GLU A 32 2.90 1.49 -24.97
CA GLU A 32 3.93 2.50 -25.18
C GLU A 32 3.41 3.93 -25.03
N TYR A 33 2.14 4.13 -24.63
CA TYR A 33 1.51 5.45 -24.64
C TYR A 33 0.90 5.80 -23.27
N VAL A 34 1.06 7.05 -22.82
CA VAL A 34 0.44 7.58 -21.60
C VAL A 34 -0.51 8.72 -21.93
N GLU A 35 -1.58 8.90 -21.16
CA GLU A 35 -2.40 10.10 -21.28
C GLU A 35 -1.85 11.21 -20.39
N VAL A 36 -1.70 12.40 -20.98
CA VAL A 36 -1.28 13.60 -20.25
C VAL A 36 -2.26 14.74 -20.46
N GLU A 37 -2.41 15.58 -19.43
CA GLU A 37 -3.07 16.88 -19.47
C GLU A 37 -1.99 17.97 -19.52
N LEU A 38 -1.93 18.74 -20.60
CA LEU A 38 -0.98 19.85 -20.72
C LEU A 38 -1.33 20.97 -19.72
N LEU A 39 -0.34 21.34 -18.88
CA LEU A 39 -0.41 22.43 -17.91
C LEU A 39 0.23 23.68 -18.52
N SER A 40 -0.36 24.21 -19.60
CA SER A 40 0.10 25.48 -20.16
C SER A 40 -0.87 26.60 -19.79
N ASP A 41 -0.35 27.61 -19.11
CA ASP A 41 -1.04 28.85 -18.74
C ASP A 41 -1.48 29.66 -19.98
N GLN A 42 -0.97 29.31 -21.16
CA GLN A 42 -1.23 29.99 -22.43
C GLN A 42 -2.32 29.32 -23.29
N LEU A 43 -2.90 28.20 -22.83
CA LEU A 43 -4.00 27.55 -23.55
C LEU A 43 -5.36 27.89 -22.92
N PRO A 44 -6.36 28.34 -23.71
CA PRO A 44 -7.69 28.63 -23.18
C PRO A 44 -8.32 27.36 -22.56
N PRO A 45 -9.10 27.46 -21.46
CA PRO A 45 -9.57 26.31 -20.67
C PRO A 45 -10.31 25.25 -21.49
N ARG A 46 -10.95 25.65 -22.59
CA ARG A 46 -11.70 24.78 -23.50
C ARG A 46 -10.84 23.93 -24.44
N ARG A 47 -9.51 24.05 -24.39
CA ARG A 47 -8.56 23.31 -25.26
C ARG A 47 -7.48 22.53 -24.50
N ARG A 48 -7.71 22.18 -23.22
CA ARG A 48 -6.90 21.16 -22.54
C ARG A 48 -7.18 19.80 -23.19
N ARG A 49 -6.46 19.50 -24.27
CA ARG A 49 -6.63 18.26 -25.03
C ARG A 49 -5.87 17.15 -24.32
N HIS A 50 -6.56 16.05 -24.04
CA HIS A 50 -5.92 14.80 -23.69
C HIS A 50 -5.12 14.32 -24.90
N ARG A 51 -3.88 13.92 -24.70
CA ARG A 51 -3.08 13.28 -25.75
C ARG A 51 -2.51 11.98 -25.21
N SER A 52 -2.63 10.93 -26.00
CA SER A 52 -1.84 9.71 -25.86
C SER A 52 -0.44 10.00 -26.39
N LEU A 53 0.56 9.95 -25.52
CA LEU A 53 1.95 10.25 -25.85
C LEU A 53 2.82 9.02 -25.67
N HIS A 54 3.70 8.78 -26.63
CA HIS A 54 4.63 7.67 -26.54
C HIS A 54 5.62 7.89 -25.37
N VAL A 55 5.83 6.88 -24.53
CA VAL A 55 6.67 6.91 -23.31
C VAL A 55 8.10 7.35 -23.64
N GLY A 56 8.65 6.89 -24.76
CA GLY A 56 10.00 7.27 -25.22
C GLY A 56 10.18 8.76 -25.60
N GLY A 57 9.09 9.53 -25.73
CA GLY A 57 9.13 10.99 -25.99
C GLY A 57 8.90 11.86 -24.75
N LEU A 58 8.73 11.24 -23.58
CA LEU A 58 8.52 11.92 -22.31
C LEU A 58 9.79 11.87 -21.49
N GLN A 59 10.32 13.04 -21.16
CA GLN A 59 11.21 13.14 -20.01
C GLN A 59 10.31 13.21 -18.79
N VAL A 60 10.09 12.05 -18.15
CA VAL A 60 9.46 12.01 -16.84
C VAL A 60 10.45 12.72 -15.91
N ILE A 61 10.08 13.91 -15.44
CA ILE A 61 10.78 14.51 -14.32
C ILE A 61 10.31 13.69 -13.13
N GLU A 62 11.16 12.76 -12.69
CA GLU A 62 10.97 12.12 -11.41
C GLU A 62 10.73 13.25 -10.40
N PRO A 63 9.62 13.22 -9.64
CA PRO A 63 9.38 14.26 -8.65
C PRO A 63 10.66 14.37 -7.83
N GLU A 64 11.20 15.59 -7.66
CA GLU A 64 12.30 15.82 -6.73
C GLU A 64 11.87 15.26 -5.38
N ILE A 65 12.27 14.03 -5.11
CA ILE A 65 12.09 13.43 -3.80
C ILE A 65 13.02 14.26 -2.96
N PRO A 66 12.52 15.04 -1.98
CA PRO A 66 13.38 15.86 -1.16
C PRO A 66 14.48 14.94 -0.63
N GLU A 67 15.73 15.23 -1.00
CA GLU A 67 16.93 14.51 -0.59
C GLU A 67 17.18 14.74 0.92
N GLY A 68 16.20 14.37 1.74
CA GLY A 68 16.33 14.21 3.16
C GLY A 68 16.39 12.72 3.42
N LYS A 69 17.60 12.14 3.38
CA LYS A 69 17.85 10.89 4.12
C LYS A 69 17.43 11.16 5.56
N THR A 70 16.29 10.61 5.98
CA THR A 70 15.91 10.62 7.39
C THR A 70 16.96 9.83 8.15
N LEU A 71 17.86 10.54 8.84
CA LEU A 71 18.94 10.00 9.69
C LEU A 71 18.45 9.17 10.89
N ARG A 72 17.14 8.90 11.00
CA ARG A 72 16.52 8.22 12.13
C ARG A 72 15.87 6.92 11.67
N ARG A 73 15.97 5.90 12.54
CA ARG A 73 15.40 4.57 12.28
C ARG A 73 13.89 4.66 12.13
N PRO A 74 13.31 4.04 11.08
CA PRO A 74 11.86 3.95 10.92
C PRO A 74 11.21 3.20 12.08
N ARG A 75 9.97 3.55 12.40
CA ARG A 75 9.18 2.87 13.41
C ARG A 75 7.71 2.73 12.98
N ALA A 76 6.99 1.84 13.66
CA ALA A 76 5.55 1.76 13.51
C ALA A 76 4.88 3.11 13.82
N GLY A 77 3.87 3.48 13.03
CA GLY A 77 3.19 4.77 13.06
C GLY A 77 3.74 5.82 12.09
N ASP A 78 4.99 5.67 11.61
CA ASP A 78 5.54 6.62 10.65
C ASP A 78 4.83 6.53 9.29
N ARG A 79 4.73 7.65 8.58
CA ARG A 79 4.18 7.71 7.22
C ARG A 79 5.25 7.30 6.23
N ALA A 80 4.91 6.47 5.27
CA ALA A 80 5.83 6.04 4.22
C ALA A 80 5.23 6.33 2.85
N THR A 81 6.08 6.76 1.92
CA THR A 81 5.78 6.81 0.49
C THR A 81 6.71 5.83 -0.21
N ILE A 82 6.17 4.98 -1.08
CA ILE A 82 6.96 4.03 -1.87
C ILE A 82 7.62 4.81 -3.00
N VAL A 83 8.95 4.93 -2.97
CA VAL A 83 9.69 5.76 -3.94
C VAL A 83 10.45 4.95 -4.98
N ARG A 84 10.73 3.69 -4.68
CA ARG A 84 11.38 2.71 -5.58
C ARG A 84 11.07 1.31 -5.06
N LEU A 85 11.35 0.26 -5.84
CA LEU A 85 11.15 -1.14 -5.41
C LEU A 85 12.34 -2.04 -5.76
N ARG A 86 13.57 -1.55 -5.57
CA ARG A 86 14.78 -2.26 -6.00
C ARG A 86 15.31 -3.25 -4.96
N HIS A 87 14.98 -3.04 -3.69
CA HIS A 87 15.49 -3.84 -2.57
C HIS A 87 14.39 -4.73 -1.96
N SER A 88 13.13 -4.42 -2.24
CA SER A 88 11.97 -5.21 -1.88
C SER A 88 11.98 -6.56 -2.60
N HIS A 89 11.21 -7.52 -2.08
CA HIS A 89 11.17 -8.84 -2.67
C HIS A 89 10.62 -8.79 -4.11
N THR A 90 11.17 -9.61 -5.00
CA THR A 90 10.78 -9.75 -6.42
C THR A 90 9.27 -9.82 -6.68
N TRP A 91 8.48 -10.45 -5.79
CA TRP A 91 7.03 -10.51 -5.97
C TRP A 91 6.37 -9.13 -5.79
N VAL A 92 6.93 -8.27 -4.94
CA VAL A 92 6.48 -6.87 -4.77
C VAL A 92 6.91 -6.04 -5.98
N CYS A 93 8.13 -6.24 -6.49
CA CYS A 93 8.64 -5.58 -7.69
C CYS A 93 7.74 -5.83 -8.91
N ALA A 94 7.09 -7.00 -9.00
CA ALA A 94 6.13 -7.29 -10.05
C ALA A 94 4.93 -6.32 -10.09
N TYR A 95 4.66 -5.62 -8.98
CA TYR A 95 3.61 -4.61 -8.84
C TYR A 95 4.16 -3.18 -8.80
N GLU A 96 5.37 -2.95 -9.34
CA GLU A 96 6.05 -1.65 -9.23
C GLU A 96 5.20 -0.49 -9.74
N ASN A 97 4.62 -0.64 -10.92
CA ASN A 97 3.78 0.39 -11.53
C ASN A 97 2.53 0.75 -10.71
N GLN A 98 2.04 -0.17 -9.86
CA GLN A 98 0.88 0.07 -9.01
C GLN A 98 1.26 0.65 -7.64
N LEU A 99 2.47 0.34 -7.16
CA LEU A 99 2.92 0.67 -5.81
C LEU A 99 3.72 1.97 -5.74
N LEU A 100 4.46 2.34 -6.79
CA LEU A 100 5.24 3.58 -6.77
C LEU A 100 4.36 4.81 -6.54
N GLY A 101 4.82 5.71 -5.67
CA GLY A 101 4.10 6.91 -5.24
C GLY A 101 2.96 6.66 -4.25
N GLN A 102 2.62 5.40 -3.96
CA GLN A 102 1.59 5.10 -2.96
C GLN A 102 2.07 5.49 -1.57
N GLN A 103 1.12 5.99 -0.78
CA GLN A 103 1.34 6.41 0.60
C GLN A 103 0.65 5.46 1.57
N GLY A 104 1.25 5.33 2.75
CA GLY A 104 0.69 4.52 3.81
C GLY A 104 1.33 4.79 5.16
N VAL A 105 1.00 3.94 6.11
CA VAL A 105 1.55 3.95 7.47
C VAL A 105 2.36 2.68 7.67
N ILE A 106 3.57 2.82 8.23
CA ILE A 106 4.34 1.69 8.72
C ILE A 106 3.56 1.10 9.89
N VAL A 107 3.00 -0.09 9.72
CA VAL A 107 2.31 -0.76 10.83
C VAL A 107 3.29 -1.57 11.68
N ARG A 108 4.37 -2.08 11.08
CA ARG A 108 5.38 -2.90 11.77
C ARG A 108 6.73 -2.89 11.09
N MET A 109 7.78 -2.98 11.89
CA MET A 109 9.14 -3.27 11.45
C MET A 109 9.44 -4.78 11.58
N CYS A 110 10.13 -5.34 10.59
CA CYS A 110 10.47 -6.74 10.46
C CYS A 110 11.97 -6.89 10.16
N ARG A 111 12.53 -8.09 10.46
CA ARG A 111 13.92 -8.48 10.16
C ARG A 111 14.92 -7.38 10.54
N ASP A 112 15.06 -7.14 11.84
CA ASP A 112 16.00 -6.14 12.38
C ASP A 112 15.86 -4.72 11.82
N HIS A 113 14.64 -4.35 11.40
CA HIS A 113 14.27 -3.05 10.82
C HIS A 113 14.71 -2.85 9.36
N GLU A 114 15.09 -3.91 8.65
CA GLU A 114 15.36 -3.84 7.21
C GLU A 114 14.07 -3.75 6.39
N TYR A 115 12.98 -4.33 6.91
CA TYR A 115 11.70 -4.38 6.23
C TYR A 115 10.61 -3.71 7.05
N ALA A 116 9.68 -3.06 6.37
CA ALA A 116 8.49 -2.45 6.94
C ALA A 116 7.25 -3.07 6.30
N ILE A 117 6.26 -3.43 7.13
CA ILE A 117 4.91 -3.67 6.67
C ILE A 117 4.22 -2.31 6.58
N VAL A 118 3.87 -1.89 5.37
CA VAL A 118 3.19 -0.63 5.12
C VAL A 118 1.73 -0.91 4.76
N GLU A 119 0.81 -0.30 5.49
CA GLU A 119 -0.61 -0.28 5.15
C GLU A 119 -0.89 0.95 4.28
N LEU A 120 -1.26 0.71 3.02
CA LEU A 120 -1.55 1.77 2.04
C LEU A 120 -2.90 2.41 2.35
N ASP A 121 -2.96 3.75 2.26
CA ASP A 121 -4.19 4.51 2.50
C ASP A 121 -5.25 4.17 1.44
N ASN A 122 -4.82 4.07 0.19
CA ASN A 122 -5.67 3.87 -0.98
C ASN A 122 -5.10 2.74 -1.84
N PRO A 123 -5.25 1.46 -1.42
CA PRO A 123 -4.72 0.33 -2.19
C PRO A 123 -5.33 0.31 -3.59
N PRO A 124 -4.52 0.19 -4.65
CA PRO A 124 -5.03 0.01 -6.01
C PRO A 124 -6.01 -1.18 -6.09
N ARG A 125 -7.16 -1.00 -6.74
CA ARG A 125 -8.15 -2.08 -6.92
C ARG A 125 -7.57 -3.32 -7.60
N ALA A 126 -6.61 -3.12 -8.51
CA ALA A 126 -5.87 -4.18 -9.20
C ALA A 126 -5.14 -5.14 -8.24
N LEU A 127 -4.93 -4.74 -6.98
CA LEU A 127 -4.28 -5.55 -5.96
C LEU A 127 -5.30 -6.36 -5.14
N HIS A 128 -6.53 -6.52 -5.62
CA HIS A 128 -7.59 -7.31 -4.96
C HIS A 128 -7.81 -6.94 -3.48
N GLY A 129 -7.67 -5.64 -3.15
CA GLY A 129 -7.83 -5.16 -1.78
C GLY A 129 -6.66 -5.45 -0.85
N VAL A 130 -5.52 -5.93 -1.35
CA VAL A 130 -4.29 -6.08 -0.55
C VAL A 130 -3.81 -4.71 -0.10
N ARG A 131 -4.07 -4.41 1.18
CA ARG A 131 -3.71 -3.14 1.82
C ARG A 131 -2.29 -3.10 2.37
N ARG A 132 -1.71 -4.26 2.68
CA ARG A 132 -0.47 -4.35 3.46
C ARG A 132 0.64 -4.99 2.64
N TRP A 133 1.76 -4.29 2.56
CA TRP A 133 2.89 -4.64 1.71
C TRP A 133 4.16 -4.73 2.53
N ASN A 134 4.92 -5.81 2.34
CA ASN A 134 6.22 -5.98 2.96
C ASN A 134 7.29 -5.34 2.07
N LEU A 135 7.84 -4.21 2.50
CA LEU A 135 8.69 -3.33 1.71
C LEU A 135 10.04 -3.18 2.40
N HIS A 136 11.11 -3.14 1.61
CA HIS A 136 12.42 -2.81 2.14
C HIS A 136 12.45 -1.34 2.56
N VAL A 137 13.10 -1.00 3.66
CA VAL A 137 13.12 0.39 4.16
C VAL A 137 13.76 1.34 3.16
N ASP A 138 14.83 0.93 2.47
CA ASP A 138 15.49 1.76 1.46
C ASP A 138 14.61 2.07 0.24
N ASP A 139 13.52 1.36 0.05
CA ASP A 139 12.54 1.59 -1.00
C ASP A 139 11.47 2.63 -0.60
N LEU A 140 11.53 3.12 0.64
CA LEU A 140 10.57 4.05 1.23
C LEU A 140 11.19 5.43 1.48
N HIS A 141 10.38 6.46 1.28
CA HIS A 141 10.59 7.77 1.88
C HIS A 141 9.69 7.90 3.11
N ILE A 142 10.29 8.16 4.27
CA ILE A 142 9.59 8.07 5.55
C ILE A 142 9.45 9.46 6.18
N ALA A 143 8.22 9.87 6.42
CA ALA A 143 7.87 11.09 7.13
C ALA A 143 7.36 10.73 8.53
N ARG A 144 7.95 11.30 9.58
CA ARG A 144 7.53 11.03 10.95
C ARG A 144 6.19 11.70 11.23
N VAL A 145 5.32 10.97 11.91
CA VAL A 145 4.15 11.55 12.60
C VAL A 145 4.46 11.52 14.08
N GLU A 146 4.30 12.65 14.77
CA GLU A 146 4.65 12.74 16.19
C GLU A 146 3.75 11.84 17.06
N GLU A 147 2.54 11.51 16.60
CA GLU A 147 1.50 10.91 17.44
C GLU A 147 0.53 9.97 16.69
N ALA A 148 1.01 9.12 15.78
CA ALA A 148 0.17 8.05 15.26
C ALA A 148 0.27 6.82 16.16
N ALA A 149 -0.82 6.47 16.86
CA ALA A 149 -0.95 5.16 17.48
C ALA A 149 -0.80 4.10 16.39
N ALA A 150 0.20 3.21 16.54
CA ALA A 150 0.36 2.11 15.60
C ALA A 150 -0.94 1.28 15.61
N PRO A 151 -1.54 0.98 14.44
CA PRO A 151 -2.76 0.20 14.41
C PRO A 151 -2.50 -1.16 15.07
N ALA A 152 -3.42 -1.61 15.93
CA ALA A 152 -3.32 -2.89 16.60
C ALA A 152 -3.30 -4.02 15.54
N ILE A 153 -2.14 -4.66 15.37
CA ILE A 153 -1.97 -5.70 14.35
C ILE A 153 -2.48 -7.03 14.90
N THR A 154 -3.64 -7.45 14.44
CA THR A 154 -4.11 -8.82 14.65
C THR A 154 -3.43 -9.76 13.65
N GLY A 155 -2.70 -10.76 14.13
CA GLY A 155 -2.13 -11.83 13.30
C GLY A 155 -3.20 -12.77 12.74
N THR A 156 -2.79 -13.73 11.91
CA THR A 156 -3.67 -14.76 11.35
C THR A 156 -3.25 -16.14 11.84
N GLY A 157 -4.21 -16.88 12.38
CA GLY A 157 -4.11 -18.32 12.62
C GLY A 157 -5.11 -19.09 11.78
N MET A 158 -4.88 -20.39 11.63
CA MET A 158 -5.77 -21.29 10.90
C MET A 158 -6.24 -22.45 11.76
N THR A 159 -7.49 -22.85 11.55
CA THR A 159 -8.00 -24.15 11.95
C THR A 159 -8.32 -24.97 10.71
N ALA A 160 -8.07 -26.27 10.77
CA ALA A 160 -8.52 -27.22 9.77
C ALA A 160 -9.72 -27.98 10.34
N SER A 161 -10.81 -28.04 9.58
CA SER A 161 -12.01 -28.81 9.89
C SER A 161 -12.42 -29.63 8.67
N ALA A 162 -13.40 -30.53 8.83
CA ALA A 162 -13.95 -31.31 7.71
C ALA A 162 -14.50 -30.42 6.57
N GLY A 163 -14.93 -29.18 6.87
CA GLY A 163 -15.37 -28.18 5.89
C GLY A 163 -14.23 -27.36 5.24
N GLY A 164 -12.98 -27.65 5.59
CA GLY A 164 -11.78 -26.98 5.11
C GLY A 164 -11.13 -26.06 6.14
N VAL A 165 -10.33 -25.11 5.65
CA VAL A 165 -9.50 -24.23 6.47
C VAL A 165 -10.25 -22.94 6.80
N MET A 166 -10.32 -22.57 8.08
CA MET A 166 -10.88 -21.29 8.54
C MET A 166 -9.75 -20.40 9.06
N ARG A 167 -9.78 -19.12 8.69
CA ARG A 167 -8.82 -18.11 9.11
C ARG A 167 -9.36 -17.40 10.33
N HIS A 168 -8.55 -17.24 11.36
CA HIS A 168 -8.91 -16.59 12.59
C HIS A 168 -7.95 -15.44 12.87
N ALA A 169 -8.48 -14.37 13.44
CA ALA A 169 -7.66 -13.30 13.98
C ALA A 169 -6.99 -13.75 15.26
N THR A 170 -5.73 -13.40 15.43
CA THR A 170 -4.96 -13.65 16.64
C THR A 170 -4.42 -12.34 17.19
N ALA A 171 -4.05 -12.31 18.47
CA ALA A 171 -3.25 -11.20 18.96
C ALA A 171 -1.90 -11.16 18.19
N ALA A 172 -1.23 -10.00 18.21
CA ALA A 172 0.08 -9.86 17.57
C ALA A 172 1.06 -10.91 18.10
N GLY A 173 1.74 -11.63 17.21
CA GLY A 173 2.77 -12.62 17.57
C GLY A 173 2.40 -14.06 17.25
N GLU A 174 3.10 -15.02 17.88
CA GLU A 174 2.94 -16.46 17.66
C GLU A 174 1.87 -17.08 18.58
N THR A 175 0.72 -16.42 18.71
CA THR A 175 -0.32 -16.90 19.62
C THR A 175 -1.09 -18.07 18.99
N THR A 176 -1.21 -19.16 19.75
CA THR A 176 -1.96 -20.36 19.37
C THR A 176 -3.45 -20.28 19.70
N VAL A 177 -3.91 -19.12 20.18
CA VAL A 177 -5.31 -18.85 20.51
C VAL A 177 -5.75 -17.62 19.74
N SER A 178 -6.88 -17.76 19.05
CA SER A 178 -7.52 -16.68 18.30
C SER A 178 -8.35 -15.76 19.19
N LEU A 179 -8.73 -14.59 18.67
CA LEU A 179 -9.62 -13.65 19.36
C LEU A 179 -10.99 -14.25 19.69
N CYS A 180 -11.43 -15.27 18.96
CA CYS A 180 -12.66 -15.99 19.29
C CYS A 180 -12.50 -17.14 20.28
N GLY A 181 -11.30 -17.30 20.87
CA GLY A 181 -11.00 -18.35 21.86
C GLY A 181 -10.66 -19.71 21.23
N MET A 182 -10.75 -19.85 19.91
CA MET A 182 -10.38 -21.09 19.23
C MET A 182 -8.87 -21.29 19.23
N ARG A 183 -8.42 -22.53 19.45
CA ARG A 183 -7.02 -22.92 19.22
C ARG A 183 -6.74 -22.93 17.73
N VAL A 184 -5.64 -22.32 17.34
CA VAL A 184 -5.25 -22.13 15.93
C VAL A 184 -3.79 -22.49 15.74
N ARG A 185 -3.45 -22.92 14.52
CA ARG A 185 -2.05 -22.93 14.07
C ARG A 185 -1.72 -21.54 13.53
N PRO A 186 -0.80 -20.78 14.16
CA PRO A 186 -0.42 -19.48 13.63
C PRO A 186 0.15 -19.65 12.22
N ILE A 187 -0.25 -18.78 11.30
CA ILE A 187 0.43 -18.65 10.02
C ILE A 187 1.67 -17.81 10.29
N LEU A 188 2.84 -18.35 10.01
CA LEU A 188 4.10 -17.63 10.08
C LEU A 188 4.76 -17.66 8.71
N ILE A 189 5.08 -16.49 8.18
CA ILE A 189 5.84 -16.32 6.94
C ILE A 189 7.15 -15.68 7.38
N ALA A 190 8.29 -16.38 7.26
CA ALA A 190 9.59 -15.84 7.69
C ALA A 190 9.59 -15.19 9.09
N GLY A 191 8.97 -15.86 10.08
CA GLY A 191 8.95 -15.41 11.48
C GLY A 191 7.94 -14.30 11.81
N TRP A 192 7.06 -13.91 10.88
CA TRP A 192 5.97 -12.97 11.16
C TRP A 192 4.61 -13.55 10.79
N SER A 193 3.56 -13.17 11.54
CA SER A 193 2.19 -13.58 11.24
C SER A 193 1.53 -12.58 10.30
N PRO A 194 0.97 -13.03 9.15
CA PRO A 194 0.26 -12.15 8.25
C PRO A 194 -0.95 -11.55 8.96
N PRO A 195 -1.25 -10.27 8.72
CA PRO A 195 -2.37 -9.62 9.36
C PRO A 195 -3.67 -10.29 8.94
N PHE A 196 -4.57 -10.43 9.90
CA PHE A 196 -5.92 -10.91 9.60
C PHE A 196 -6.62 -9.93 8.66
N SER A 197 -7.23 -10.47 7.60
CA SER A 197 -8.03 -9.70 6.66
C SER A 197 -9.48 -10.19 6.78
N PRO A 198 -10.41 -9.33 7.22
CA PRO A 198 -11.81 -9.72 7.43
C PRO A 198 -12.55 -10.00 6.12
N ASP A 199 -12.02 -9.54 5.00
CA ASP A 199 -12.67 -9.61 3.68
C ASP A 199 -12.25 -10.84 2.87
N LEU A 200 -11.30 -11.63 3.39
CA LEU A 200 -10.89 -12.88 2.73
C LEU A 200 -11.95 -13.97 2.94
N GLU A 201 -12.13 -14.80 1.92
CA GLU A 201 -12.95 -16.00 2.01
C GLU A 201 -12.50 -16.86 3.20
N ARG A 202 -13.47 -17.45 3.91
CA ARG A 202 -13.25 -18.32 5.08
C ARG A 202 -12.64 -17.61 6.30
N SER A 203 -12.78 -16.29 6.38
CA SER A 203 -12.54 -15.54 7.61
C SER A 203 -13.59 -15.89 8.67
N CYS A 204 -13.14 -16.19 9.89
CA CYS A 204 -14.01 -16.55 11.00
C CYS A 204 -14.94 -15.38 11.34
N PRO A 205 -16.28 -15.51 11.22
CA PRO A 205 -17.21 -14.40 11.45
C PRO A 205 -17.08 -13.78 12.85
N ALA A 206 -16.85 -14.62 13.87
CA ALA A 206 -16.67 -14.16 15.25
C ALA A 206 -15.36 -13.39 15.47
N CYS A 207 -14.33 -13.63 14.65
CA CYS A 207 -13.12 -12.81 14.65
C CYS A 207 -13.34 -11.50 13.87
N VAL A 208 -14.06 -11.54 12.75
CA VAL A 208 -14.42 -10.36 11.97
C VAL A 208 -15.23 -9.36 12.81
N GLU A 209 -16.22 -9.84 13.55
CA GLU A 209 -17.04 -9.02 14.45
C GLU A 209 -16.19 -8.36 15.54
N ARG A 210 -15.34 -9.12 16.23
CA ARG A 210 -14.47 -8.61 17.29
C ARG A 210 -13.45 -7.56 16.82
N ILE A 211 -13.01 -7.61 15.57
CA ILE A 211 -12.09 -6.60 15.01
C ILE A 211 -12.86 -5.35 14.54
N ARG A 212 -14.11 -5.50 14.09
CA ARG A 212 -14.93 -4.38 13.63
C ARG A 212 -15.54 -3.60 14.79
N LEU A 213 -15.72 -4.22 15.95
CA LEU A 213 -16.10 -3.52 17.17
C LEU A 213 -14.89 -2.72 17.66
N PRO A 214 -14.93 -1.38 17.64
CA PRO A 214 -13.92 -0.60 18.34
C PRO A 214 -13.96 -0.99 19.81
N ASP A 215 -12.77 -1.14 20.44
CA ASP A 215 -12.60 -1.39 21.86
C ASP A 215 -13.41 -0.36 22.68
N THR A 216 -14.68 -0.66 22.95
CA THR A 216 -15.60 0.25 23.65
C THR A 216 -15.72 -0.11 25.12
N CYS A 217 -14.95 -1.08 25.61
CA CYS A 217 -14.99 -1.52 27.00
C CYS A 217 -13.62 -2.04 27.44
N ALA A 218 -12.70 -1.12 27.74
CA ALA A 218 -11.53 -1.41 28.57
C ALA A 218 -11.23 -0.21 29.50
N ASP A 219 -12.28 0.30 30.15
CA ASP A 219 -12.15 1.20 31.31
C ASP A 219 -13.24 0.83 32.32
N SER A 220 -13.05 -0.31 32.98
CA SER A 220 -13.67 -0.62 34.28
C SER A 220 -13.02 -1.87 34.87
N ARG A 221 -11.91 -1.67 35.58
CA ARG A 221 -11.54 -2.38 36.81
C ARG A 221 -10.28 -1.79 37.43
#